data_AF-A0A969MYH4-F1
#
_entry.id   AF-A0A969MYH4-F1
#
_cell.length_a   1.000
_cell.length_b   1.000
_cell.length_c   1.000
_cell.angle_alpha   90.00
_cell.angle_beta   90.00
_cell.angle_gamma   90.00
#
_symmetry.space_group_name_H-M   'P 1'
#
loop_
_entity.id
_entity.type
_entity.pdbx_description
1 polymer ?
#
loop_
_entity_poly.entity_id
_entity_poly.type
_entity_poly.pdbx_seq_one_letter_code
_entity_poly.pdbx_strand_id
1 'polypeptide(L)'
;MAVGKQFNQFFGKTRFVVCRIFLHLSGAEVTPLLGILNQATRDAIAAEGDLQVLGEKLVDVCQALLQFNIYWKTAANEGDVLWDEAEAADYVDELFTDSAQRYLSQPDLAQSDLTQPGFSGKASDQ
;
A
#
# COMPACT_ATOMS: atom_id res chain seq x y z
N MET A 1 50.08 8.45 -18.55
CA MET A 1 49.52 7.70 -17.42
C MET A 1 48.14 8.23 -17.10
N ALA A 2 47.11 7.38 -17.16
CA ALA A 2 45.83 7.56 -16.46
C ALA A 2 45.12 6.19 -16.43
N VAL A 3 45.80 5.20 -15.86
CA VAL A 3 45.20 3.92 -15.45
C VAL A 3 44.56 4.19 -14.09
N GLY A 4 43.23 4.22 -14.02
CA GLY A 4 42.56 4.47 -12.73
C GLY A 4 41.07 4.87 -12.74
N LYS A 5 40.35 4.77 -13.86
CA LYS A 5 38.89 5.05 -13.89
C LYS A 5 38.02 3.80 -14.14
N GLN A 6 38.50 2.61 -13.73
CA GLN A 6 37.81 1.33 -13.97
C GLN A 6 37.68 0.42 -12.73
N PHE A 7 37.93 0.89 -11.51
CA PHE A 7 37.93 0.01 -10.32
C PHE A 7 37.01 0.45 -9.17
N ASN A 8 35.85 1.04 -9.47
CA ASN A 8 34.82 1.25 -8.43
C ASN A 8 33.40 0.85 -8.85
N GLN A 9 33.25 0.03 -9.90
CA GLN A 9 32.13 -0.89 -9.96
C GLN A 9 32.38 -1.95 -8.89
N PHE A 10 32.05 -1.57 -7.65
CA PHE A 10 31.88 -2.50 -6.54
C PHE A 10 31.03 -3.65 -7.09
N PHE A 11 31.52 -4.88 -6.98
CA PHE A 11 30.73 -6.11 -7.09
C PHE A 11 29.70 -6.12 -5.95
N GLY A 12 28.75 -5.19 -5.99
CA GLY A 12 27.77 -4.95 -4.96
C GLY A 12 26.76 -6.06 -5.01
N LYS A 13 26.74 -6.92 -3.99
CA LYS A 13 25.64 -7.85 -3.74
C LYS A 13 24.32 -7.07 -3.86
N THR A 14 23.39 -7.58 -4.66
CA THR A 14 22.03 -7.04 -4.76
C THR A 14 21.43 -6.92 -3.35
N ARG A 15 20.84 -5.77 -3.04
CA ARG A 15 20.13 -5.53 -1.78
C ARG A 15 18.66 -5.45 -2.06
N PHE A 16 17.88 -6.19 -1.30
CA PHE A 16 16.43 -6.17 -1.33
C PHE A 16 15.93 -5.39 -0.13
N VAL A 17 14.98 -4.50 -0.35
CA VAL A 17 14.29 -3.79 0.73
C VAL A 17 12.85 -4.25 0.70
N VAL A 18 12.42 -4.90 1.78
CA VAL A 18 11.05 -5.36 1.94
C VAL A 18 10.45 -4.56 3.08
N CYS A 19 9.33 -3.91 2.83
CA CYS A 19 8.64 -3.11 3.84
C CYS A 19 7.13 -3.16 3.69
N ARG A 20 6.44 -2.95 4.81
CA ARG A 20 5.00 -2.74 4.89
C ARG A 20 4.73 -1.41 5.56
N ILE A 21 3.84 -0.64 4.93
CA ILE A 21 3.46 0.70 5.39
C ILE A 21 1.97 0.65 5.74
N PHE A 22 1.63 0.97 7.00
CA PHE A 22 0.25 1.14 7.42
C PHE A 22 -0.16 2.61 7.34
N LEU A 23 -1.12 2.89 6.46
CA LEU A 23 -1.66 4.22 6.24
C LEU A 23 -3.06 4.31 6.83
N HIS A 24 -3.24 5.16 7.83
CA HIS A 24 -4.57 5.60 8.22
C HIS A 24 -4.95 6.79 7.36
N LEU A 25 -5.93 6.59 6.49
CA LEU A 25 -6.46 7.66 5.65
C LEU A 25 -7.62 8.35 6.38
N SER A 26 -7.61 9.69 6.42
CA SER A 26 -8.60 10.46 7.16
C SER A 26 -8.97 11.76 6.45
N GLY A 27 -10.22 12.20 6.65
CA GLY A 27 -10.73 13.44 6.05
C GLY A 27 -11.55 13.22 4.77
N ALA A 28 -12.28 14.27 4.37
CA ALA A 28 -13.25 14.22 3.28
C ALA A 28 -12.62 14.13 1.87
N GLU A 29 -11.32 14.42 1.72
CA GLU A 29 -10.62 14.45 0.43
C GLU A 29 -9.64 13.28 0.23
N VAL A 30 -9.91 12.11 0.84
CA VAL A 30 -9.08 10.91 0.63
C VAL A 30 -9.21 10.30 -0.78
N THR A 31 -10.32 10.58 -1.47
CA THR A 31 -10.68 9.94 -2.75
C THR A 31 -9.58 9.98 -3.82
N PRO A 32 -8.84 11.08 -4.04
CA PRO A 32 -7.73 11.11 -4.99
C PRO A 32 -6.62 10.12 -4.64
N LEU A 33 -6.23 10.02 -3.36
CA LEU A 33 -5.20 9.08 -2.91
C LEU A 33 -5.68 7.63 -3.07
N LEU A 34 -6.95 7.34 -2.78
CA LEU A 34 -7.56 6.03 -3.04
C LEU A 34 -7.53 5.67 -4.54
N GLY A 35 -7.77 6.64 -5.41
CA GLY A 35 -7.72 6.46 -6.86
C GLY A 35 -6.33 6.04 -7.33
N ILE A 36 -5.29 6.71 -6.82
CA ILE A 36 -3.89 6.42 -7.14
C ILE A 36 -3.48 5.03 -6.65
N LEU A 37 -3.81 4.68 -5.40
CA LEU A 37 -3.54 3.36 -4.84
C LEU A 37 -4.21 2.25 -5.66
N ASN A 38 -5.49 2.41 -5.98
CA ASN A 38 -6.23 1.43 -6.80
C ASN A 38 -5.64 1.27 -8.21
N GLN A 39 -5.21 2.36 -8.83
CA GLN A 39 -4.59 2.29 -10.15
C GLN A 39 -3.24 1.58 -10.08
N ALA A 40 -2.41 1.91 -9.09
CA ALA A 40 -1.13 1.24 -8.86
C ALA A 40 -1.31 -0.28 -8.67
N THR A 41 -2.31 -0.71 -7.91
CA THR A 41 -2.62 -2.13 -7.75
C THR A 41 -3.05 -2.78 -9.06
N ARG A 42 -3.93 -2.15 -9.83
CA ARG A 42 -4.38 -2.68 -11.13
C ARG A 42 -3.23 -2.80 -12.12
N ASP A 43 -2.36 -1.80 -12.18
CA ASP A 43 -1.20 -1.78 -13.07
C ASP A 43 -0.19 -2.87 -12.67
N ALA A 44 0.04 -3.06 -11.38
CA ALA A 44 0.92 -4.12 -10.88
C ALA A 44 0.40 -5.53 -11.21
N ILE A 45 -0.91 -5.76 -11.08
CA ILE A 45 -1.55 -7.03 -11.45
C ILE A 45 -1.46 -7.24 -12.98
N ALA A 46 -1.76 -6.20 -13.77
CA ALA A 46 -1.71 -6.28 -15.23
C ALA A 46 -0.30 -6.52 -15.79
N ALA A 47 0.73 -6.11 -15.04
CA ALA A 47 2.13 -6.30 -15.40
C ALA A 47 2.72 -7.64 -14.91
N GLU A 48 1.90 -8.53 -14.32
CA GLU A 48 2.33 -9.85 -13.83
C GLU A 48 3.60 -9.82 -12.95
N GLY A 49 3.79 -8.75 -12.17
CA GLY A 49 4.94 -8.62 -11.28
C GLY A 49 6.22 -8.04 -11.91
N ASP A 50 6.14 -7.37 -13.07
CA ASP A 50 7.27 -6.62 -13.63
C ASP A 50 7.78 -5.57 -12.63
N LEU A 51 8.99 -5.79 -12.11
CA LEU A 51 9.62 -4.94 -11.10
C LEU A 51 9.85 -3.49 -11.56
N GLN A 52 10.04 -3.25 -12.86
CA GLN A 52 10.17 -1.90 -13.37
C GLN A 52 8.83 -1.16 -13.26
N VAL A 53 7.74 -1.80 -13.68
CA VAL A 53 6.39 -1.23 -13.57
C VAL A 53 6.02 -1.01 -12.10
N LEU A 54 6.28 -1.99 -11.22
CA LEU A 54 6.04 -1.85 -9.78
C LEU A 54 6.84 -0.68 -9.19
N GLY A 55 8.11 -0.53 -9.59
CA GLY A 55 8.97 0.57 -9.15
C GLY A 55 8.43 1.94 -9.55
N GLU A 56 7.98 2.09 -10.80
CA GLU A 56 7.35 3.32 -11.29
C GLU A 56 6.07 3.65 -10.49
N LYS A 57 5.22 2.66 -10.24
CA LYS A 57 3.99 2.85 -9.45
C LYS A 57 4.26 3.18 -7.99
N LEU A 58 5.33 2.63 -7.40
CA LEU A 58 5.74 2.98 -6.05
C LEU A 58 6.19 4.44 -5.96
N VAL A 59 6.85 4.98 -6.98
CA VAL A 59 7.21 6.41 -7.05
C VAL A 59 5.95 7.27 -7.08
N ASP A 60 4.96 6.92 -7.90
CA ASP A 60 3.67 7.62 -7.97
C ASP A 60 2.97 7.66 -6.61
N VAL A 61 2.92 6.52 -5.91
CA VAL A 61 2.33 6.41 -4.57
C VAL A 61 3.11 7.27 -3.55
N CYS A 62 4.44 7.19 -3.53
CA CYS A 62 5.27 8.00 -2.63
C CYS A 62 5.04 9.49 -2.88
N GLN A 63 4.98 9.92 -4.14
CA GLN A 63 4.74 11.31 -4.50
C GLN A 63 3.35 11.77 -4.05
N ALA A 64 2.31 10.95 -4.25
CA ALA A 64 0.96 11.24 -3.79
C ALA A 64 0.91 11.38 -2.27
N LEU A 65 1.55 10.48 -1.51
CA LEU A 65 1.61 10.57 -0.05
C LEU A 65 2.31 11.86 0.40
N LEU A 66 3.38 12.28 -0.27
CA LEU A 66 4.04 13.55 0.06
C LEU A 66 3.15 14.77 -0.24
N GLN A 67 2.41 14.75 -1.35
CA GLN A 67 1.53 15.85 -1.74
C GLN A 67 0.28 15.95 -0.86
N PHE A 68 -0.30 14.81 -0.47
CA PHE A 68 -1.53 14.70 0.33
C PHE A 68 -1.26 14.44 1.82
N ASN A 69 -0.13 14.94 2.36
CA ASN A 69 0.36 14.60 3.70
C ASN A 69 -0.58 14.97 4.87
N ILE A 70 -1.55 15.85 4.66
CA ILE A 70 -2.56 16.21 5.66
C ILE A 70 -3.70 15.17 5.75
N TYR A 71 -3.84 14.30 4.76
CA TYR A 71 -4.95 13.35 4.62
C TYR A 71 -4.60 11.92 5.02
N TRP A 72 -3.38 11.68 5.48
CA TRP A 72 -2.96 10.38 5.97
C TRP A 72 -2.00 10.50 7.15
N LYS A 73 -1.91 9.43 7.95
CA LYS A 73 -0.91 9.27 9.01
C LYS A 73 -0.32 7.86 8.97
N THR A 74 0.98 7.72 9.26
CA THR A 74 1.61 6.41 9.50
C THR A 74 1.09 5.83 10.80
N ALA A 75 0.62 4.58 10.79
CA ALA A 75 0.20 3.89 12.02
C ALA A 75 1.31 2.98 12.56
N ALA A 76 1.99 2.25 11.69
CA ALA A 76 3.18 1.46 11.98
C ALA A 76 3.88 1.15 10.64
N ASN A 77 5.19 1.33 10.57
CA ASN A 77 5.98 0.90 9.41
C ASN A 77 6.97 -0.14 9.89
N GLU A 78 7.15 -1.18 9.10
CA GLU A 78 8.05 -2.30 9.40
C GLU A 78 8.71 -2.78 8.11
N GLY A 79 9.87 -3.39 8.23
CA GLY A 79 10.64 -3.87 7.09
C GLY A 79 12.11 -4.09 7.43
N ASP A 80 12.84 -4.69 6.49
CA ASP A 80 14.25 -5.00 6.62
C ASP A 80 15.00 -4.92 5.27
N VAL A 81 16.32 -4.88 5.34
CA VAL A 81 17.24 -4.90 4.21
C VAL A 81 17.91 -6.28 4.12
N LEU A 82 17.56 -7.01 3.08
CA LEU A 82 17.96 -8.38 2.85
C LEU A 82 18.98 -8.47 1.73
N TRP A 83 19.82 -9.50 1.76
CA TRP A 83 20.89 -9.71 0.79
C TRP A 83 20.69 -10.97 -0.06
N ASP A 84 19.72 -11.78 0.34
CA ASP A 84 19.30 -13.00 -0.35
C ASP A 84 17.88 -12.80 -0.89
N GLU A 85 17.68 -13.18 -2.14
CA GLU A 85 16.41 -12.99 -2.83
C GLU A 85 15.33 -13.96 -2.33
N ALA A 86 15.71 -15.19 -1.94
CA ALA A 86 14.78 -16.16 -1.39
C ALA A 86 14.32 -15.73 0.00
N GLU A 87 15.23 -15.23 0.85
CA GLU A 87 14.89 -14.63 2.14
C GLU A 87 13.95 -13.42 1.97
N ALA A 88 14.18 -12.58 0.95
CA ALA A 88 13.29 -11.47 0.63
C ALA A 88 11.91 -11.92 0.17
N ALA A 89 11.82 -12.95 -0.66
CA ALA A 89 10.55 -13.53 -1.09
C ALA A 89 9.77 -14.11 0.10
N ASP A 90 10.43 -14.89 0.96
CA ASP A 90 9.83 -15.47 2.16
C ASP A 90 9.30 -14.37 3.10
N TYR A 91 10.08 -13.29 3.29
CA TYR A 91 9.67 -12.19 4.15
C TYR A 91 8.49 -11.38 3.57
N VAL A 92 8.45 -11.17 2.25
CA VAL A 92 7.28 -10.57 1.58
C VAL A 92 6.02 -11.40 1.84
N ASP A 93 6.09 -12.72 1.71
CA ASP A 93 4.95 -13.62 1.93
C ASP A 93 4.48 -13.64 3.39
N GLU A 94 5.40 -13.56 4.35
CA GLU A 94 5.07 -13.42 5.77
C GLU A 94 4.31 -12.10 6.01
N LEU A 95 4.85 -10.98 5.54
CA LEU A 95 4.22 -9.66 5.70
C LEU A 95 2.86 -9.61 5.01
N PHE A 96 2.73 -10.22 3.83
CA PHE A 96 1.47 -10.28 3.09
C PHE A 96 0.43 -11.12 3.84
N THR A 97 0.82 -12.31 4.32
CA THR A 97 -0.07 -13.22 5.05
C THR A 97 -0.55 -12.59 6.36
N ASP A 98 0.34 -11.97 7.13
CA ASP A 98 -0.03 -11.27 8.35
C ASP A 98 -0.92 -10.04 8.04
N SER A 99 -0.67 -9.33 6.93
CA SER A 99 -1.56 -8.23 6.48
C SER A 99 -2.97 -8.75 6.16
N ALA A 100 -3.06 -9.86 5.43
CA ALA A 100 -4.33 -10.48 5.11
C ALA A 100 -5.06 -10.91 6.39
N GLN A 101 -4.36 -11.55 7.33
CA GLN A 101 -4.95 -11.92 8.62
C GLN A 101 -5.43 -10.72 9.44
N ARG A 102 -4.85 -9.53 9.28
CA ARG A 102 -5.28 -8.32 10.00
C ARG A 102 -6.43 -7.55 9.32
N TYR A 103 -6.43 -7.49 7.98
CA TYR A 103 -7.32 -6.59 7.23
C TYR A 103 -8.36 -7.29 6.35
N LEU A 104 -8.15 -8.57 5.98
CA LEU A 104 -9.17 -9.40 5.33
C LEU A 104 -10.06 -10.16 6.34
N SER A 105 -9.74 -10.10 7.64
CA SER A 105 -10.51 -10.75 8.72
C SER A 105 -11.52 -9.83 9.43
N GLN A 106 -11.58 -8.55 9.07
CA GLN A 106 -12.65 -7.66 9.54
C GLN A 106 -13.93 -7.93 8.72
N PRO A 107 -15.08 -8.17 9.37
CA PRO A 107 -16.34 -8.38 8.68
C PRO A 107 -16.72 -7.15 7.84
N ASP A 108 -17.36 -7.43 6.71
CA ASP A 108 -17.87 -6.50 5.70
C ASP A 108 -18.19 -5.10 6.27
N LEU A 109 -17.50 -4.08 5.77
CA LEU A 109 -17.86 -2.67 5.98
C LEU A 109 -19.21 -2.29 5.34
N ALA A 110 -19.99 -3.28 4.86
CA ALA A 110 -21.36 -3.15 4.37
C ALA A 110 -22.41 -3.08 5.49
N GLN A 111 -22.04 -2.94 6.76
CA GLN A 111 -22.99 -2.83 7.88
C GLN A 111 -22.98 -1.48 8.60
N SER A 112 -22.47 -0.42 7.98
CA SER A 112 -22.50 0.93 8.54
C SER A 112 -22.92 1.96 7.52
N ASP A 113 -24.10 1.78 6.94
CA ASP A 113 -25.00 2.82 6.39
C ASP A 113 -26.17 2.08 5.72
N LEU A 114 -27.32 1.91 6.39
CA LEU A 114 -28.58 2.55 5.95
C LEU A 114 -29.75 2.26 6.92
N THR A 115 -29.58 2.43 8.23
CA THR A 115 -30.79 2.54 9.08
C THR A 115 -30.57 3.47 10.27
N GLN A 116 -30.61 4.77 9.97
CA GLN A 116 -30.99 5.78 10.96
C GLN A 116 -32.53 5.96 11.01
N PRO A 117 -33.06 6.51 12.11
CA PRO A 117 -34.37 6.16 12.67
C PRO A 117 -35.50 7.12 12.26
N GLY A 118 -36.74 6.61 12.33
CA GLY A 118 -37.94 7.44 12.50
C GLY A 118 -38.78 7.69 11.25
N PHE A 119 -39.88 6.95 11.11
CA PHE A 119 -41.11 7.49 10.52
C PHE A 119 -42.25 7.35 11.53
N SER A 120 -42.59 8.47 12.16
CA SER A 120 -43.86 8.66 12.87
C SER A 120 -44.94 8.91 11.82
N GLY A 121 -45.75 7.88 11.52
CA GLY A 121 -46.98 8.00 10.77
C GLY A 121 -48.17 7.91 11.72
N LYS A 122 -48.79 9.04 12.06
CA LYS A 122 -50.10 9.08 12.70
C LYS A 122 -51.20 8.64 11.71
N ALA A 123 -52.17 7.90 12.28
CA ALA A 123 -53.61 7.87 11.97
C ALA A 123 -54.09 7.61 10.53
N SER A 124 -54.87 6.52 10.36
CA SER A 124 -56.32 6.54 10.08
C SER A 124 -56.81 5.30 9.30
N ASP A 125 -57.98 4.80 9.71
CA ASP A 125 -58.96 3.95 8.98
C ASP A 125 -58.58 2.52 8.57
N GLN A 126 -58.98 1.53 9.37
CA GLN A 126 -60.29 0.84 9.28
C GLN A 126 -60.48 -0.13 10.45
#